data_AF-A0A5M9KKJ7-F1
#
_entry.id   AF-A0A5M9KKJ7-F1
#
_cell.length_a   1.000
_cell.length_b   1.000
_cell.length_c   1.000
_cell.angle_alpha   90.00
_cell.angle_beta   90.00
_cell.angle_gamma   90.00
#
_symmetry.space_group_name_H-M   'P 1'
#
loop_
_entity.id
_entity.type
_entity.pdbx_description
1 polymer ?
#
loop_
_entity_poly.entity_id
_entity_poly.type
_entity_poly.pdbx_seq_one_letter_code
_entity_poly.pdbx_strand_id
1 'polypeptide(L)'
;MCIGWSKYFAHRKQFLGSTCGLARTLISDLRLDKPKEPSGCPSLGPYDKGTEEVRATEGNRALLTVFALCTNVSKTFGYDLMPWSSQCEEAYDQLTKSIECEGDVVLVSLARLARIAVCAMEVYRRASEDSNFAQHATMAIEPLKLALHNLRTSFSPVILQHRTVIASTFTAEVAIYELALLQSPTPLVSPSSNPHSIFAPRRVEYLLACLETCKACCDYTLAGDVRDISATSMLIFPYCLKIAYKLAVLKDVPGWDPAIATATVDTVQCLEQIAVIAENANAKYKEETGEDSVFGEAAVMLRATAPNWRVPTVEQEQTVGDVSAPAWNCDIGGDFSLTDFADDFWLSGPMNF
;
A
#
# COMPACT_ATOMS: atom_id res chain seq x y z
N MET A 1 9.97 -15.19 -3.27
CA MET A 1 10.10 -15.16 -1.79
C MET A 1 8.78 -15.71 -1.25
N CYS A 2 8.78 -16.99 -0.84
CA CYS A 2 7.57 -17.79 -0.62
C CYS A 2 6.80 -17.40 0.65
N ILE A 3 5.49 -17.62 0.66
CA ILE A 3 4.58 -17.32 1.78
C ILE A 3 4.91 -18.07 3.08
N GLY A 4 5.78 -19.10 3.03
CA GLY A 4 6.35 -19.74 4.24
C GLY A 4 6.94 -18.76 5.26
N TRP A 5 7.39 -17.59 4.80
CA TRP A 5 7.90 -16.53 5.65
C TRP A 5 6.81 -15.80 6.44
N SER A 6 5.56 -15.75 5.97
CA SER A 6 4.48 -14.98 6.63
C SER A 6 4.25 -15.41 8.08
N LYS A 7 4.37 -16.70 8.44
CA LYS A 7 4.28 -17.17 9.84
C LYS A 7 5.26 -16.46 10.79
N TYR A 8 6.46 -16.15 10.31
CA TYR A 8 7.51 -15.50 11.11
C TYR A 8 7.42 -13.96 11.05
N PHE A 9 7.02 -13.40 9.91
CA PHE A 9 6.86 -11.95 9.72
C PHE A 9 5.52 -11.39 10.21
N ALA A 10 4.52 -12.26 10.47
CA ALA A 10 3.18 -11.94 10.96
C ALA A 10 3.13 -11.58 12.45
N HIS A 11 4.25 -11.62 13.17
CA HIS A 11 4.30 -11.21 14.58
C HIS A 11 4.18 -9.68 14.68
N ARG A 12 2.92 -9.20 14.69
CA ARG A 12 2.48 -7.81 14.88
C ARG A 12 2.99 -6.84 13.80
N LYS A 13 2.17 -5.83 13.49
CA LYS A 13 2.49 -4.60 12.73
C LYS A 13 3.98 -4.22 12.86
N GLN A 14 4.46 -4.19 14.10
CA GLN A 14 5.83 -3.89 14.51
C GLN A 14 6.91 -4.61 13.71
N PHE A 15 6.78 -5.90 13.35
CA PHE A 15 7.88 -6.62 12.73
C PHE A 15 8.26 -6.09 11.34
N LEU A 16 7.28 -5.88 10.44
CA LEU A 16 7.56 -5.36 9.10
C LEU A 16 8.06 -3.91 9.15
N GLY A 17 7.48 -3.10 10.04
CA GLY A 17 7.98 -1.74 10.30
C GLY A 17 9.41 -1.75 10.84
N SER A 18 9.70 -2.58 11.85
CA SER A 18 11.03 -2.76 12.42
C SER A 18 12.01 -3.31 11.41
N THR A 19 11.61 -4.23 10.54
CA THR A 19 12.46 -4.78 9.47
C THR A 19 12.79 -3.71 8.44
N CYS A 20 11.82 -2.89 8.04
CA CYS A 20 12.07 -1.72 7.19
C CYS A 20 12.98 -0.70 7.90
N GLY A 21 12.78 -0.48 9.20
CA GLY A 21 13.65 0.37 10.03
C GLY A 21 15.09 -0.15 10.04
N LEU A 22 15.30 -1.43 10.32
CA LEU A 22 16.61 -2.10 10.30
C LEU A 22 17.24 -2.05 8.91
N ALA A 23 16.46 -2.30 7.86
CA ALA A 23 16.95 -2.20 6.48
C ALA A 23 17.41 -0.77 6.16
N ARG A 24 16.67 0.26 6.58
CA ARG A 24 17.09 1.67 6.44
C ARG A 24 18.34 1.97 7.26
N THR A 25 18.45 1.47 8.49
CA THR A 25 19.65 1.62 9.31
C THR A 25 20.85 0.97 8.63
N LEU A 26 20.71 -0.23 8.06
CA LEU A 26 21.77 -0.90 7.29
C LEU A 26 22.20 -0.08 6.07
N ILE A 27 21.26 0.51 5.31
CA ILE A 27 21.57 1.42 4.21
C ILE A 27 22.40 2.61 4.70
N SER A 28 22.10 3.14 5.89
CA SER A 28 22.84 4.27 6.47
C SER A 28 24.21 3.86 7.05
N ASP A 29 24.30 2.69 7.68
CA ASP A 29 25.54 2.13 8.22
C ASP A 29 26.53 1.81 7.09
N LEU A 30 26.02 1.27 5.97
CA LEU A 30 26.76 1.07 4.72
C LEU A 30 27.01 2.38 3.95
N ARG A 31 26.49 3.50 4.46
CA ARG A 31 26.61 4.86 3.89
C ARG A 31 26.11 4.97 2.46
N LEU A 32 25.17 4.10 2.05
CA LEU A 32 24.58 4.12 0.71
C LEU A 32 23.67 5.34 0.52
N ASP A 33 23.16 5.91 1.60
CA ASP A 33 22.38 7.15 1.65
C ASP A 33 23.24 8.44 1.70
N LYS A 34 24.58 8.32 1.77
CA LYS A 34 25.49 9.48 1.84
C LYS A 34 26.09 9.82 0.47
N PRO A 35 26.49 11.07 0.22
CA PRO A 35 27.26 11.41 -0.98
C PRO A 35 28.62 10.68 -0.99
N LYS A 36 29.14 10.37 -2.18
CA LYS A 36 30.47 9.74 -2.35
C LYS A 36 31.58 10.61 -1.78
N GLU A 37 31.51 11.92 -2.05
CA GLU A 37 32.43 12.92 -1.51
C GLU A 37 31.67 13.90 -0.61
N PRO A 38 31.64 13.66 0.71
CA PRO A 38 31.02 14.58 1.65
C PRO A 38 31.93 15.81 1.80
N SER A 39 31.71 16.82 0.97
CA SER A 39 32.35 18.12 1.15
C SER A 39 31.79 18.79 2.41
N GLY A 40 32.65 19.08 3.38
CA GLY A 40 32.34 20.00 4.49
C GLY A 40 32.11 19.41 5.89
N CYS A 41 32.35 18.12 6.15
CA CYS A 41 32.29 17.58 7.52
C CYS A 41 33.67 17.12 8.02
N PRO A 42 34.26 17.78 9.04
CA PRO A 42 35.61 17.47 9.55
C PRO A 42 35.71 16.16 10.33
N SER A 43 34.61 15.44 10.56
CA SER A 43 34.58 14.16 11.30
C SER A 43 34.57 12.91 10.41
N LEU A 44 34.55 13.07 9.10
CA LEU A 44 34.61 11.93 8.17
C LEU A 44 36.07 11.55 8.00
N GLY A 45 36.48 10.48 8.70
CA GLY A 45 37.77 9.84 8.54
C GLY A 45 38.06 9.47 7.07
N PRO A 46 39.30 9.07 6.75
CA PRO A 46 39.74 8.87 5.38
C PRO A 46 38.78 7.96 4.59
N TYR A 47 38.51 8.36 3.35
CA TYR A 47 37.71 7.59 2.40
C TYR A 47 38.32 6.20 2.22
N ASP A 48 37.60 5.17 2.68
CA ASP A 48 38.06 3.79 2.63
C ASP A 48 37.67 3.16 1.28
N LYS A 49 38.61 2.48 0.63
CA LYS A 49 38.39 1.71 -0.61
C LYS A 49 37.28 0.66 -0.44
N GLY A 50 37.07 0.14 0.78
CA GLY A 50 35.95 -0.75 1.08
C GLY A 50 34.57 -0.10 0.86
N THR A 51 34.46 1.23 0.93
CA THR A 51 33.21 1.96 0.66
C THR A 51 32.90 2.01 -0.84
N GLU A 52 33.91 1.97 -1.72
CA GLU A 52 33.69 1.89 -3.17
C GLU A 52 33.15 0.52 -3.61
N GLU A 53 33.68 -0.56 -3.02
CA GLU A 53 33.18 -1.92 -3.25
C GLU A 53 31.74 -2.09 -2.75
N VAL A 54 31.39 -1.50 -1.60
CA VAL A 54 30.02 -1.50 -1.08
C VAL A 54 29.06 -0.66 -1.94
N ARG A 55 29.55 0.41 -2.59
CA ARG A 55 28.80 1.24 -3.54
C ARG A 55 28.80 0.69 -4.99
N ALA A 56 29.21 -0.57 -5.17
CA ALA A 56 29.08 -1.27 -6.44
C ALA A 56 27.61 -1.43 -6.87
N THR A 57 27.38 -2.06 -8.03
CA THR A 57 26.03 -2.34 -8.57
C THR A 57 25.09 -2.95 -7.52
N GLU A 58 25.61 -3.81 -6.64
CA GLU A 58 24.85 -4.39 -5.52
C GLU A 58 24.37 -3.37 -4.49
N GLY A 59 25.17 -2.36 -4.15
CA GLY A 59 24.76 -1.27 -3.27
C GLY A 59 23.60 -0.47 -3.86
N ASN A 60 23.65 -0.21 -5.18
CA ASN A 60 22.56 0.45 -5.90
C ASN A 60 21.29 -0.41 -5.92
N ARG A 61 21.43 -1.72 -6.17
CA ARG A 61 20.32 -2.69 -6.09
C ARG A 61 19.69 -2.70 -4.70
N ALA A 62 20.51 -2.75 -3.65
CA ALA A 62 20.05 -2.76 -2.26
C ALA A 62 19.29 -1.47 -1.91
N LEU A 63 19.86 -0.29 -2.24
CA LEU A 63 19.23 1.00 -1.96
C LEU A 63 17.84 1.11 -2.62
N LEU A 64 17.74 0.82 -3.91
CA LEU A 64 16.48 0.91 -4.65
C LEU A 64 15.45 -0.12 -4.19
N THR A 65 15.91 -1.32 -3.81
CA THR A 65 15.04 -2.38 -3.29
C THR A 65 14.47 -1.99 -1.93
N VAL A 66 15.31 -1.48 -1.02
CA VAL A 66 14.88 -1.01 0.30
C VAL A 66 13.92 0.16 0.16
N PHE A 67 14.19 1.11 -0.74
CA PHE A 67 13.27 2.20 -1.05
C PHE A 67 11.90 1.68 -1.48
N ALA A 68 11.84 0.82 -2.50
CA ALA A 68 10.57 0.29 -3.03
C ALA A 68 9.80 -0.57 -1.99
N LEU A 69 10.50 -1.39 -1.21
CA LEU A 69 9.90 -2.18 -0.14
C LEU A 69 9.31 -1.28 0.94
N CYS A 70 10.09 -0.29 1.39
CA CYS A 70 9.67 0.70 2.38
C CYS A 70 8.43 1.46 1.93
N THR A 71 8.34 1.86 0.66
CA THR A 71 7.14 2.52 0.12
C THR A 71 5.90 1.65 0.28
N ASN A 72 5.97 0.36 -0.05
CA ASN A 72 4.84 -0.56 0.06
C ASN A 72 4.42 -0.80 1.51
N VAL A 73 5.39 -0.98 2.41
CA VAL A 73 5.14 -1.17 3.85
C VAL A 73 4.56 0.10 4.48
N SER A 74 5.14 1.27 4.20
CA SER A 74 4.62 2.57 4.64
C SER A 74 3.21 2.82 4.13
N LYS A 75 2.93 2.49 2.87
CA LYS A 75 1.58 2.66 2.30
C LYS A 75 0.54 1.81 3.02
N THR A 76 0.90 0.56 3.33
CA THR A 76 -0.03 -0.42 3.91
C THR A 76 -0.29 -0.15 5.39
N PHE A 77 0.76 0.19 6.15
CA PHE A 77 0.70 0.26 7.62
C PHE A 77 0.87 1.66 8.21
N GLY A 78 1.13 2.66 7.38
CA GLY A 78 1.29 4.04 7.84
C GLY A 78 2.61 4.36 8.52
N TYR A 79 3.67 3.63 8.19
CA TYR A 79 5.01 3.90 8.71
C TYR A 79 5.67 5.10 8.02
N ASP A 80 6.66 5.68 8.71
CA ASP A 80 7.51 6.74 8.17
C ASP A 80 8.00 6.41 6.78
N LEU A 81 7.82 7.38 5.88
CA LEU A 81 8.16 7.26 4.48
C LEU A 81 9.66 7.48 4.28
N MET A 82 10.30 6.58 3.54
CA MET A 82 11.65 6.85 3.03
C MET A 82 11.53 7.79 1.83
N PRO A 83 12.04 9.04 1.90
CA PRO A 83 11.95 9.96 0.77
C PRO A 83 12.90 9.53 -0.36
N TRP A 84 12.57 9.94 -1.59
CA TRP A 84 13.48 9.79 -2.72
C TRP A 84 14.67 10.75 -2.55
N SER A 85 15.87 10.21 -2.33
CA SER A 85 17.11 11.00 -2.14
C SER A 85 17.89 11.18 -3.44
N SER A 86 18.88 12.10 -3.45
CA SER A 86 19.80 12.22 -4.58
C SER A 86 20.61 10.94 -4.80
N GLN A 87 20.90 10.17 -3.75
CA GLN A 87 21.56 8.87 -3.85
C GLN A 87 20.67 7.83 -4.54
N CYS A 88 19.35 7.88 -4.33
CA CYS A 88 18.42 7.03 -5.08
C CYS A 88 18.45 7.39 -6.58
N GLU A 89 18.54 8.67 -6.93
CA GLU A 89 18.69 9.12 -8.32
C GLU A 89 20.00 8.63 -8.94
N GLU A 90 21.13 8.78 -8.23
CA GLU A 90 22.43 8.28 -8.70
C GLU A 90 22.44 6.75 -8.87
N ALA A 91 21.85 6.01 -7.93
CA ALA A 91 21.74 4.56 -8.00
C ALA A 91 20.87 4.11 -9.17
N TYR A 92 19.76 4.80 -9.41
CA TYR A 92 18.89 4.59 -10.57
C TYR A 92 19.63 4.82 -11.88
N ASP A 93 20.34 5.95 -12.01
CA ASP A 93 21.09 6.30 -13.23
C ASP A 93 22.20 5.28 -13.51
N GLN A 94 22.91 4.85 -12.47
CA GLN A 94 23.96 3.84 -12.61
C GLN A 94 23.37 2.50 -13.05
N LEU A 95 22.35 2.00 -12.35
CA LEU A 95 21.74 0.70 -12.65
C LEU A 95 21.08 0.66 -14.05
N THR A 96 20.55 1.80 -14.51
CA THR A 96 20.00 1.91 -15.87
C THR A 96 21.08 1.89 -16.95
N LYS A 97 22.28 2.45 -16.67
CA LYS A 97 23.41 2.46 -17.62
C LYS A 97 24.16 1.13 -17.65
N SER A 98 24.19 0.41 -16.54
CA SER A 98 24.90 -0.87 -16.38
C SER A 98 23.95 -1.98 -15.94
N ILE A 99 23.02 -2.35 -16.82
CA ILE A 99 22.15 -3.51 -16.60
C ILE A 99 23.00 -4.78 -16.72
N GLU A 100 23.09 -5.56 -15.64
CA GLU A 100 23.82 -6.82 -15.64
C GLU A 100 22.86 -8.03 -15.66
N CYS A 101 21.63 -7.87 -15.15
CA CYS A 101 20.61 -8.93 -15.13
C CYS A 101 19.19 -8.42 -15.41
N GLU A 102 18.28 -9.32 -15.79
CA GLU A 102 16.86 -8.98 -16.03
C GLU A 102 16.18 -8.38 -14.78
N GLY A 103 16.62 -8.81 -13.60
CA GLY A 103 16.14 -8.28 -12.32
C GLY A 103 16.39 -6.78 -12.15
N ASP A 104 17.43 -6.23 -12.78
CA ASP A 104 17.73 -4.80 -12.74
C ASP A 104 16.65 -3.98 -13.43
N VAL A 105 16.18 -4.45 -14.58
CA VAL A 105 15.11 -3.78 -15.34
C VAL A 105 13.82 -3.77 -14.55
N VAL A 106 13.49 -4.88 -13.88
CA VAL A 106 12.34 -4.97 -12.99
C VAL A 106 12.52 -4.01 -11.81
N LEU A 107 13.66 -4.06 -11.11
CA LEU A 107 13.93 -3.23 -9.94
C LEU A 107 13.85 -1.74 -10.25
N VAL A 108 14.46 -1.31 -11.36
CA VAL A 108 14.38 0.07 -11.84
C VAL A 108 12.92 0.47 -12.08
N SER A 109 12.13 -0.40 -12.68
CA SER A 109 10.70 -0.16 -12.93
C SER A 109 9.92 -0.03 -11.62
N LEU A 110 10.20 -0.88 -10.63
CA LEU A 110 9.61 -0.83 -9.29
C LEU A 110 9.96 0.46 -8.56
N ALA A 111 11.23 0.88 -8.61
CA ALA A 111 11.68 2.13 -7.98
C ALA A 111 11.00 3.36 -8.58
N ARG A 112 10.83 3.41 -9.90
CA ARG A 112 10.11 4.49 -10.58
C ARG A 112 8.62 4.53 -10.20
N LEU A 113 7.96 3.38 -10.11
CA LEU A 113 6.58 3.29 -9.63
C LEU A 113 6.45 3.74 -8.17
N ALA A 114 7.35 3.26 -7.31
CA ALA A 114 7.41 3.64 -5.90
C ALA A 114 7.64 5.14 -5.72
N ARG A 115 8.47 5.77 -6.56
CA ARG A 115 8.69 7.23 -6.54
C ARG A 115 7.39 8.02 -6.79
N ILE A 116 6.56 7.59 -7.75
CA ILE A 116 5.26 8.22 -7.99
C ILE A 116 4.33 8.03 -6.79
N ALA A 117 4.28 6.81 -6.22
CA ALA A 117 3.50 6.53 -5.02
C ALA A 117 3.93 7.40 -3.83
N VAL A 118 5.24 7.55 -3.60
CA VAL A 118 5.82 8.44 -2.57
C VAL A 118 5.37 9.88 -2.76
N CYS A 119 5.36 10.40 -3.99
CA CYS A 119 4.84 11.75 -4.24
C CYS A 119 3.38 11.91 -3.83
N ALA A 120 2.53 10.92 -4.14
CA ALA A 120 1.11 10.95 -3.73
C ALA A 120 0.96 10.82 -2.21
N MET A 121 1.73 9.93 -1.57
CA MET A 121 1.74 9.74 -0.12
C MET A 121 2.20 10.99 0.63
N GLU A 122 3.16 11.74 0.08
CA GLU A 122 3.63 12.99 0.67
C GLU A 122 2.58 14.10 0.57
N VAL A 123 1.81 14.15 -0.52
CA VAL A 123 0.63 15.02 -0.62
C VAL A 123 -0.41 14.63 0.43
N TYR A 124 -0.68 13.33 0.58
CA TYR A 124 -1.61 12.82 1.58
C TYR A 124 -1.19 13.21 3.01
N ARG A 125 0.09 13.01 3.34
CA ARG A 125 0.67 13.34 4.66
C ARG A 125 0.48 14.83 4.98
N ARG A 126 0.86 15.72 4.05
CA ARG A 126 0.69 17.16 4.23
C ARG A 126 -0.78 17.57 4.37
N ALA A 127 -1.66 16.96 3.60
CA ALA A 127 -3.09 17.20 3.70
C ALA A 127 -3.70 16.70 5.01
N SER A 128 -3.14 15.64 5.60
CA SER A 128 -3.55 15.15 6.92
C SER A 128 -3.10 16.09 8.04
N GLU A 129 -2.00 16.81 7.84
CA GLU A 129 -1.43 17.75 8.82
C GLU A 129 -2.01 19.17 8.69
N ASP A 130 -2.44 19.57 7.49
CA ASP A 130 -2.97 20.91 7.19
C ASP A 130 -4.31 20.84 6.45
N SER A 131 -5.39 21.17 7.17
CA SER A 131 -6.76 21.21 6.64
C SER A 131 -6.95 22.20 5.48
N ASN A 132 -6.15 23.27 5.40
CA ASN A 132 -6.22 24.19 4.26
C ASN A 132 -5.60 23.55 3.02
N PHE A 133 -4.48 22.84 3.18
CA PHE A 133 -3.86 22.09 2.10
C PHE A 133 -4.75 20.92 1.62
N ALA A 134 -5.47 20.26 2.54
CA ALA A 134 -6.39 19.16 2.23
C ALA A 134 -7.44 19.52 1.16
N GLN A 135 -7.93 20.76 1.17
CA GLN A 135 -8.91 21.26 0.19
C GLN A 135 -8.36 21.25 -1.25
N HIS A 136 -7.04 21.28 -1.41
CA HIS A 136 -6.35 21.32 -2.69
C HIS A 136 -5.66 20.01 -3.05
N ALA A 137 -5.68 18.98 -2.18
CA ALA A 137 -5.00 17.71 -2.42
C ALA A 137 -5.41 17.04 -3.75
N THR A 138 -6.69 17.16 -4.14
CA THR A 138 -7.19 16.62 -5.41
C THR A 138 -6.59 17.26 -6.65
N MET A 139 -5.98 18.46 -6.55
CA MET A 139 -5.28 19.10 -7.67
C MET A 139 -4.00 18.34 -8.06
N ALA A 140 -3.42 17.56 -7.14
CA ALA A 140 -2.24 16.74 -7.42
C ALA A 140 -2.57 15.47 -8.22
N ILE A 141 -3.83 15.04 -8.27
CA ILE A 141 -4.25 13.77 -8.88
C ILE A 141 -3.93 13.73 -10.38
N GLU A 142 -4.33 14.74 -11.16
CA GLU A 142 -4.13 14.74 -12.62
C GLU A 142 -2.65 14.74 -13.04
N PRO A 143 -1.76 15.59 -12.47
CA PRO A 143 -0.33 15.51 -12.75
C PRO A 143 0.28 14.14 -12.41
N LEU A 144 -0.13 13.53 -11.29
CA LEU A 144 0.38 12.22 -10.87
C LEU A 144 -0.15 11.08 -11.76
N LYS A 145 -1.42 11.13 -12.17
CA LYS A 145 -1.99 10.21 -13.17
C LYS A 145 -1.26 10.28 -14.49
N LEU A 146 -0.99 11.50 -14.98
CA LEU A 146 -0.22 11.70 -16.21
C LEU A 146 1.20 11.14 -16.08
N ALA A 147 1.87 11.39 -14.95
CA ALA A 147 3.20 10.84 -14.68
C ALA A 147 3.18 9.30 -14.67
N LEU A 148 2.18 8.68 -14.05
CA LEU A 148 2.03 7.23 -14.01
C LEU A 148 1.74 6.66 -15.40
N HIS A 149 0.86 7.31 -16.17
CA HIS A 149 0.55 6.92 -17.53
C HIS A 149 1.79 6.95 -18.42
N ASN A 150 2.53 8.06 -18.41
CA ASN A 150 3.78 8.22 -19.17
C ASN A 150 4.85 7.20 -18.74
N LEU A 151 4.91 6.86 -17.45
CA LEU A 151 5.79 5.81 -16.96
C LEU A 151 5.39 4.45 -17.53
N ARG A 152 4.11 4.09 -17.49
CA ARG A 152 3.60 2.81 -17.99
C ARG A 152 3.82 2.65 -19.49
N THR A 153 3.63 3.72 -20.28
CA THR A 153 3.90 3.68 -21.73
C THR A 153 5.38 3.56 -22.06
N SER A 154 6.27 3.91 -21.12
CA SER A 154 7.71 3.71 -21.28
C SER A 154 8.18 2.27 -21.02
N PHE A 155 7.34 1.41 -20.43
CA PHE A 155 7.70 0.02 -20.13
C PHE A 155 7.54 -0.89 -21.35
N SER A 156 8.40 -1.90 -21.45
CA SER A 156 8.24 -2.97 -22.44
C SER A 156 7.04 -3.85 -22.09
N PRO A 157 6.44 -4.56 -23.08
CA PRO A 157 5.33 -5.47 -22.83
C PRO A 157 5.65 -6.56 -21.80
N VAL A 158 6.90 -7.04 -21.76
CA VAL A 158 7.38 -8.04 -20.80
C VAL A 158 7.34 -7.49 -19.38
N ILE A 159 7.80 -6.26 -19.17
CA ILE A 159 7.80 -5.60 -17.86
C ILE A 159 6.38 -5.31 -17.38
N LEU A 160 5.48 -4.91 -18.29
CA LEU A 160 4.07 -4.67 -17.96
C LEU A 160 3.34 -5.94 -17.48
N GLN A 161 3.79 -7.11 -17.91
CA GLN A 161 3.23 -8.40 -17.49
C GLN A 161 3.89 -8.96 -16.22
N HIS A 162 4.97 -8.34 -15.75
CA HIS A 162 5.67 -8.80 -14.56
C HIS A 162 4.83 -8.60 -13.29
N ARG A 163 4.62 -9.67 -12.52
CA ARG A 163 3.65 -9.67 -11.41
C ARG A 163 3.88 -8.58 -10.36
N THR A 164 5.13 -8.39 -9.94
CA THR A 164 5.48 -7.35 -8.96
C THR A 164 5.32 -5.93 -9.51
N VAL A 165 5.44 -5.74 -10.83
CA VAL A 165 5.25 -4.45 -11.50
C VAL A 165 3.76 -4.12 -11.56
N ILE A 166 2.92 -5.11 -11.85
CA ILE A 166 1.46 -4.97 -11.79
C ILE A 166 1.02 -4.57 -10.37
N ALA A 167 1.47 -5.32 -9.35
CA ALA A 167 1.14 -5.01 -7.96
C ALA A 167 1.63 -3.60 -7.53
N SER A 168 2.85 -3.22 -7.94
CA SER A 168 3.37 -1.87 -7.66
C SER A 168 2.64 -0.77 -8.42
N THR A 169 2.08 -1.09 -9.58
CA THR A 169 1.20 -0.17 -10.33
C THR A 169 -0.08 0.07 -9.55
N PHE A 170 -0.72 -0.98 -9.00
CA PHE A 170 -1.87 -0.81 -8.11
C PHE A 170 -1.52 0.04 -6.88
N THR A 171 -0.35 -0.18 -6.25
CA THR A 171 0.11 0.67 -5.15
C THR A 171 0.17 2.14 -5.54
N ALA A 172 0.72 2.48 -6.71
CA ALA A 172 0.78 3.85 -7.19
C ALA A 172 -0.60 4.42 -7.53
N GLU A 173 -1.46 3.67 -8.22
CA GLU A 173 -2.82 4.10 -8.58
C GLU A 173 -3.66 4.38 -7.33
N VAL A 174 -3.69 3.47 -6.36
CA VAL A 174 -4.42 3.67 -5.11
C VAL A 174 -3.85 4.87 -4.34
N ALA A 175 -2.52 5.00 -4.25
CA ALA A 175 -1.90 6.15 -3.56
C ALA A 175 -2.33 7.50 -4.17
N ILE A 176 -2.52 7.55 -5.49
CA ILE A 176 -2.97 8.75 -6.20
C ILE A 176 -4.47 9.00 -5.96
N TYR A 177 -5.32 8.01 -6.21
CA TYR A 177 -6.76 8.20 -6.16
C TYR A 177 -7.31 8.34 -4.74
N GLU A 178 -6.62 7.79 -3.73
CA GLU A 178 -7.00 7.96 -2.32
C GLU A 178 -6.96 9.43 -1.87
N LEU A 179 -6.24 10.30 -2.57
CA LEU A 179 -6.27 11.76 -2.31
C LEU A 179 -7.69 12.33 -2.41
N ALA A 180 -8.61 11.69 -3.15
CA ALA A 180 -10.02 12.08 -3.23
C ALA A 180 -10.81 11.80 -1.93
N LEU A 181 -10.28 10.97 -1.02
CA LEU A 181 -10.89 10.68 0.29
C LEU A 181 -10.64 11.80 1.32
N LEU A 182 -9.60 12.62 1.14
CA LEU A 182 -9.19 13.63 2.13
C LEU A 182 -10.08 14.86 2.21
N GLN A 183 -11.01 15.03 1.27
CA GLN A 183 -11.89 16.20 1.27
C GLN A 183 -12.96 16.08 2.36
N SER A 184 -12.77 16.85 3.44
CA SER A 184 -13.74 17.04 4.51
C SER A 184 -15.04 17.67 3.98
N PRO A 185 -16.21 17.26 4.48
CA PRO A 185 -17.47 17.95 4.24
C PRO A 185 -17.44 19.30 4.94
N THR A 186 -17.03 20.37 4.25
CA THR A 186 -17.15 21.71 4.81
C THR A 186 -18.64 22.04 5.01
N PRO A 187 -19.08 22.45 6.21
CA PRO A 187 -20.48 22.74 6.46
C PRO A 187 -20.89 24.02 5.74
N LEU A 188 -22.00 23.93 5.00
CA LEU A 188 -23.02 24.97 4.78
C LEU A 188 -22.51 26.42 4.80
N VAL A 189 -21.71 26.81 3.80
CA VAL A 189 -21.63 28.22 3.39
C VAL A 189 -22.25 28.32 2.01
N SER A 190 -23.21 29.22 1.90
CA SER A 190 -24.19 29.44 0.84
C SER A 190 -23.75 29.07 -0.60
N PRO A 191 -24.66 28.55 -1.45
CA PRO A 191 -24.33 28.00 -2.77
C PRO A 191 -23.84 29.03 -3.80
N SER A 192 -23.73 30.31 -3.46
CA SER A 192 -23.48 31.39 -4.44
C SER A 192 -22.03 31.87 -4.51
N SER A 193 -21.10 31.32 -3.72
CA SER A 193 -19.73 31.89 -3.67
C SER A 193 -18.59 30.90 -3.47
N ASN A 194 -18.82 29.58 -3.58
CA ASN A 194 -17.74 28.60 -3.47
C ASN A 194 -17.30 28.06 -4.85
N PRO A 195 -16.08 28.38 -5.34
CA PRO A 195 -15.51 27.79 -6.57
C PRO A 195 -15.31 26.26 -6.46
N HIS A 196 -15.53 25.68 -5.29
CA HIS A 196 -15.43 24.25 -5.00
C HIS A 196 -16.54 23.38 -5.63
N SER A 197 -17.65 23.98 -6.11
CA SER A 197 -18.70 23.24 -6.85
C SER A 197 -18.21 22.65 -8.17
N ILE A 198 -17.13 23.18 -8.76
CA ILE A 198 -16.61 22.73 -10.07
C ILE A 198 -15.84 21.40 -9.95
N PHE A 199 -15.31 21.09 -8.76
CA PHE A 199 -14.49 19.89 -8.52
C PHE A 199 -15.28 18.70 -7.98
N ALA A 200 -16.54 18.88 -7.56
CA ALA A 200 -17.37 17.81 -7.02
C ALA A 200 -17.59 16.66 -8.04
N PRO A 201 -17.86 16.91 -9.34
CA PRO A 201 -17.97 15.82 -10.32
C PRO A 201 -16.65 15.05 -10.50
N ARG A 202 -15.51 15.77 -10.55
CA ARG A 202 -14.18 15.15 -10.68
C ARG A 202 -13.81 14.31 -9.47
N ARG A 203 -14.24 14.70 -8.27
CA ARG A 203 -14.03 13.89 -7.06
C ARG A 203 -14.70 12.53 -7.20
N VAL A 204 -15.95 12.48 -7.64
CA VAL A 204 -16.67 11.21 -7.84
C VAL A 204 -15.97 10.34 -8.90
N GLU A 205 -15.49 10.93 -9.99
CA GLU A 205 -14.69 10.21 -11.00
C GLU A 205 -13.42 9.58 -10.39
N TYR A 206 -12.72 10.28 -9.50
CA TYR A 206 -11.54 9.71 -8.82
C TYR A 206 -11.90 8.64 -7.78
N LEU A 207 -13.02 8.76 -7.08
CA LEU A 207 -13.50 7.72 -6.15
C LEU A 207 -13.88 6.44 -6.91
N LEU A 208 -14.54 6.58 -8.06
CA LEU A 208 -14.84 5.47 -8.96
C LEU A 208 -13.55 4.84 -9.50
N ALA A 209 -12.59 5.63 -9.97
CA ALA A 209 -11.31 5.11 -10.42
C ALA A 209 -10.53 4.39 -9.29
N CYS A 210 -10.62 4.89 -8.05
CA CYS A 210 -10.05 4.24 -6.88
C CYS A 210 -10.68 2.85 -6.64
N LEU A 211 -12.02 2.78 -6.72
CA LEU A 211 -12.78 1.55 -6.58
C LEU A 211 -12.45 0.55 -7.69
N GLU A 212 -12.35 1.00 -8.95
CA GLU A 212 -11.96 0.17 -10.09
C GLU A 212 -10.55 -0.39 -9.92
N THR A 213 -9.59 0.41 -9.47
CA THR A 213 -8.25 -0.07 -9.13
C THR A 213 -8.29 -1.12 -8.01
N CYS A 214 -9.08 -0.90 -6.96
CA CYS A 214 -9.23 -1.89 -5.88
C CYS A 214 -9.81 -3.20 -6.40
N LYS A 215 -10.84 -3.12 -7.26
CA LYS A 215 -11.44 -4.29 -7.92
C LYS A 215 -10.42 -5.03 -8.78
N ALA A 216 -9.71 -4.32 -9.65
CA ALA A 216 -8.69 -4.90 -10.53
C ALA A 216 -7.57 -5.58 -9.73
N CYS A 217 -7.16 -4.99 -8.60
CA CYS A 217 -6.21 -5.61 -7.68
C CYS A 217 -6.77 -6.90 -7.07
N CYS A 218 -8.03 -6.91 -6.61
CA CYS A 218 -8.66 -8.09 -6.04
C CYS A 218 -8.78 -9.20 -7.09
N ASP A 219 -9.32 -8.90 -8.27
CA ASP A 219 -9.47 -9.85 -9.37
C ASP A 219 -8.10 -10.42 -9.77
N TYR A 220 -7.07 -9.58 -9.85
CA TYR A 220 -5.70 -10.01 -10.17
C TYR A 220 -5.12 -10.96 -9.12
N THR A 221 -5.26 -10.64 -7.83
CA THR A 221 -4.77 -11.50 -6.75
C THR A 221 -5.53 -12.83 -6.70
N LEU A 222 -6.84 -12.80 -6.87
CA LEU A 222 -7.70 -14.00 -6.84
C LEU A 222 -7.53 -14.91 -8.05
N ALA A 223 -7.13 -14.36 -9.20
CA ALA A 223 -6.78 -15.15 -10.39
C ALA A 223 -5.39 -15.81 -10.31
N GLY A 224 -4.54 -15.38 -9.38
CA GLY A 224 -3.16 -15.87 -9.23
C GLY A 224 -3.05 -17.16 -8.43
N ASP A 225 -1.93 -17.89 -8.60
CA ASP A 225 -1.54 -18.95 -7.65
C ASP A 225 -0.95 -18.27 -6.42
N VAL A 226 -1.52 -18.56 -5.25
CA VAL A 226 -1.06 -18.01 -3.98
C VAL A 226 0.43 -18.27 -3.75
N ARG A 227 0.97 -19.40 -4.23
CA ARG A 227 2.38 -19.77 -4.06
C ARG A 227 3.37 -18.81 -4.73
N ASP A 228 2.92 -18.06 -5.72
CA ASP A 228 3.73 -17.13 -6.50
C ASP A 228 3.50 -15.65 -6.16
N ILE A 229 2.72 -15.36 -5.10
CA ILE A 229 2.41 -13.98 -4.73
C ILE A 229 3.68 -13.29 -4.26
N SER A 230 3.99 -12.13 -4.85
CA SER A 230 5.11 -11.29 -4.42
C SER A 230 4.79 -10.56 -3.12
N ALA A 231 5.81 -10.16 -2.34
CA ALA A 231 5.61 -9.38 -1.12
C ALA A 231 4.76 -8.12 -1.35
N THR A 232 5.00 -7.41 -2.47
CA THR A 232 4.17 -6.27 -2.90
C THR A 232 2.70 -6.66 -3.05
N SER A 233 2.41 -7.79 -3.70
CA SER A 233 1.04 -8.29 -3.91
C SER A 233 0.37 -8.64 -2.58
N MET A 234 1.11 -9.24 -1.63
CA MET A 234 0.60 -9.54 -0.28
C MET A 234 0.23 -8.28 0.50
N LEU A 235 0.92 -7.17 0.26
CA LEU A 235 0.69 -5.91 0.96
C LEU A 235 -0.45 -5.10 0.32
N ILE A 236 -0.47 -5.00 -1.00
CA ILE A 236 -1.45 -4.16 -1.71
C ILE A 236 -2.86 -4.75 -1.71
N PHE A 237 -3.01 -6.08 -1.79
CA PHE A 237 -4.33 -6.72 -1.80
C PHE A 237 -5.20 -6.36 -0.57
N PRO A 238 -4.74 -6.60 0.68
CA PRO A 238 -5.54 -6.25 1.85
C PRO A 238 -5.70 -4.74 2.03
N TYR A 239 -4.75 -3.94 1.52
CA TYR A 239 -4.89 -2.49 1.48
C TYR A 239 -6.02 -2.05 0.52
N CYS A 240 -6.12 -2.64 -0.66
CA CYS A 240 -7.22 -2.41 -1.59
C CYS A 240 -8.58 -2.81 -0.99
N LEU A 241 -8.66 -3.93 -0.25
CA LEU A 241 -9.88 -4.29 0.48
C LEU A 241 -10.26 -3.22 1.52
N LYS A 242 -9.28 -2.67 2.25
CA LYS A 242 -9.51 -1.56 3.19
C LYS A 242 -10.08 -0.33 2.48
N ILE A 243 -9.50 0.05 1.34
CA ILE A 243 -9.98 1.21 0.58
C ILE A 243 -11.38 0.96 0.02
N ALA A 244 -11.66 -0.23 -0.51
CA ALA A 244 -12.99 -0.62 -0.98
C ALA A 244 -14.03 -0.55 0.16
N TYR A 245 -13.69 -1.07 1.35
CA TYR A 245 -14.54 -0.94 2.54
C TYR A 245 -14.77 0.52 2.93
N LYS A 246 -13.71 1.35 2.97
CA LYS A 246 -13.82 2.79 3.24
C LYS A 246 -14.78 3.48 2.28
N LEU A 247 -14.70 3.14 0.99
CA LEU A 247 -15.59 3.66 -0.05
C LEU A 247 -17.05 3.21 0.13
N ALA A 248 -17.27 1.98 0.59
CA ALA A 248 -18.59 1.42 0.89
C ALA A 248 -19.27 1.98 2.14
N VAL A 249 -18.50 2.57 3.07
CA VAL A 249 -19.02 3.27 4.25
C VAL A 249 -18.95 4.80 4.13
N LEU A 250 -18.42 5.32 3.04
CA LEU A 250 -18.22 6.77 2.84
C LEU A 250 -19.56 7.48 2.63
N LYS A 251 -20.10 8.08 3.68
CA LYS A 251 -21.32 8.89 3.64
C LYS A 251 -21.01 10.37 3.35
N ASP A 252 -22.04 11.14 3.05
CA ASP A 252 -22.01 12.62 2.97
C ASP A 252 -21.11 13.23 1.89
N VAL A 253 -20.77 12.47 0.84
CA VAL A 253 -20.08 12.99 -0.35
C VAL A 253 -21.10 13.23 -1.48
N PRO A 254 -21.30 14.47 -1.94
CA PRO A 254 -22.23 14.77 -3.02
C PRO A 254 -21.93 13.97 -4.30
N GLY A 255 -22.92 13.22 -4.79
CA GLY A 255 -22.81 12.42 -6.02
C GLY A 255 -22.13 11.06 -5.86
N TRP A 256 -21.69 10.69 -4.66
CA TRP A 256 -21.20 9.35 -4.34
C TRP A 256 -22.34 8.47 -3.81
N ASP A 257 -22.45 7.25 -4.32
CA ASP A 257 -23.38 6.24 -3.82
C ASP A 257 -22.57 5.06 -3.25
N PRO A 258 -22.56 4.85 -1.92
CA PRO A 258 -21.82 3.75 -1.30
C PRO A 258 -22.28 2.36 -1.76
N ALA A 259 -23.53 2.22 -2.23
CA ALA A 259 -24.03 0.95 -2.76
C ALA A 259 -23.24 0.50 -4.01
N ILE A 260 -22.70 1.45 -4.79
CA ILE A 260 -21.83 1.15 -5.93
C ILE A 260 -20.55 0.45 -5.47
N ALA A 261 -19.95 0.89 -4.36
CA ALA A 261 -18.74 0.27 -3.83
C ALA A 261 -19.00 -1.17 -3.35
N THR A 262 -20.05 -1.39 -2.57
CA THR A 262 -20.45 -2.74 -2.13
C THR A 262 -20.78 -3.66 -3.30
N ALA A 263 -21.43 -3.15 -4.35
CA ALA A 263 -21.76 -3.92 -5.54
C ALA A 263 -20.53 -4.25 -6.41
N THR A 264 -19.50 -3.40 -6.38
CA THR A 264 -18.30 -3.56 -7.22
C THR A 264 -17.26 -4.48 -6.57
N VAL A 265 -17.07 -4.33 -5.25
CA VAL A 265 -16.13 -5.14 -4.46
C VAL A 265 -16.83 -5.57 -3.18
N ASP A 266 -17.25 -6.83 -3.14
CA ASP A 266 -17.68 -7.49 -1.91
C ASP A 266 -16.43 -7.96 -1.15
N THR A 267 -16.04 -7.17 -0.15
CA THR A 267 -14.85 -7.44 0.66
C THR A 267 -14.91 -8.79 1.36
N VAL A 268 -16.08 -9.18 1.89
CA VAL A 268 -16.29 -10.46 2.56
C VAL A 268 -16.12 -11.61 1.58
N GLN A 269 -16.71 -11.50 0.39
CA GLN A 269 -16.57 -12.50 -0.65
C GLN A 269 -15.11 -12.65 -1.10
N CYS A 270 -14.39 -11.54 -1.29
CA CYS A 270 -12.97 -11.59 -1.66
C CYS A 270 -12.14 -12.33 -0.60
N LEU A 271 -12.43 -12.12 0.68
CA LEU A 271 -11.74 -12.76 1.81
C LEU A 271 -12.03 -14.27 1.88
N GLU A 272 -13.28 -14.67 1.66
CA GLU A 272 -13.66 -16.09 1.56
C GLU A 272 -13.01 -16.77 0.35
N GLN A 273 -12.96 -16.09 -0.80
CA GLN A 273 -12.34 -16.63 -2.01
C GLN A 273 -10.83 -16.83 -1.83
N ILE A 274 -10.11 -15.86 -1.26
CA ILE A 274 -8.68 -16.02 -1.01
C ILE A 274 -8.41 -17.09 0.07
N ALA A 275 -9.31 -17.27 1.05
CA ALA A 275 -9.22 -18.36 2.02
C ALA A 275 -9.34 -19.73 1.33
N VAL A 276 -10.29 -19.91 0.39
CA VAL A 276 -10.40 -21.14 -0.42
C VAL A 276 -9.14 -21.39 -1.25
N ILE A 277 -8.56 -20.35 -1.86
CA ILE A 277 -7.32 -20.48 -2.61
C ILE A 277 -6.17 -20.94 -1.69
N ALA A 278 -6.08 -20.38 -0.48
CA ALA A 278 -5.08 -20.77 0.51
C ALA A 278 -5.27 -22.24 0.97
N GLU A 279 -6.50 -22.71 1.21
CA GLU A 279 -6.75 -24.12 1.53
C GLU A 279 -6.33 -25.07 0.41
N ASN A 280 -6.63 -24.72 -0.83
CA ASN A 280 -6.24 -25.51 -1.98
C ASN A 280 -4.71 -25.59 -2.10
N ALA A 281 -4.00 -24.51 -1.79
CA ALA A 281 -2.54 -24.51 -1.75
C ALA A 281 -2.00 -25.35 -0.58
N ASN A 282 -2.65 -25.33 0.58
CA ASN A 282 -2.31 -26.19 1.71
C ASN A 282 -2.48 -27.67 1.36
N ALA A 283 -3.61 -28.03 0.74
CA ALA A 283 -3.90 -29.40 0.34
C ALA A 283 -2.85 -29.94 -0.64
N LYS A 284 -2.48 -29.14 -1.65
CA LYS A 284 -1.39 -29.49 -2.59
C LYS A 284 -0.05 -29.67 -1.89
N TYR A 285 0.30 -28.74 -0.99
CA TYR A 285 1.55 -28.84 -0.23
C TYR A 285 1.59 -30.10 0.65
N LYS A 286 0.46 -30.45 1.27
CA LYS A 286 0.31 -31.64 2.11
C LYS A 286 0.40 -32.93 1.30
N GLU A 287 -0.13 -32.94 0.08
CA GLU A 287 0.04 -34.07 -0.84
C GLU A 287 1.51 -34.27 -1.23
N GLU A 288 2.25 -33.19 -1.45
CA GLU A 288 3.67 -33.23 -1.85
C GLU A 288 4.62 -33.57 -0.69
N THR A 289 4.34 -33.09 0.52
CA THR A 289 5.28 -33.14 1.66
C THR A 289 4.81 -33.98 2.85
N GLY A 290 3.51 -34.30 2.92
CA GLY A 290 2.88 -34.94 4.07
C GLY A 290 2.56 -33.99 5.24
N GLU A 291 2.96 -32.72 5.17
CA GLU A 291 2.80 -31.75 6.25
C GLU A 291 1.81 -30.62 5.90
N ASP A 292 1.21 -30.00 6.91
CA ASP A 292 0.41 -28.80 6.70
C ASP A 292 1.32 -27.57 6.50
N SER A 293 0.93 -26.73 5.54
CA SER A 293 1.62 -25.49 5.22
C SER A 293 1.09 -24.30 6.03
N VAL A 294 1.80 -23.19 5.91
CA VAL A 294 1.34 -21.86 6.37
C VAL A 294 -0.01 -21.42 5.77
N PHE A 295 -0.40 -21.98 4.62
CA PHE A 295 -1.63 -21.60 3.93
C PHE A 295 -2.89 -22.09 4.65
N GLY A 296 -2.81 -23.21 5.39
CA GLY A 296 -3.93 -23.71 6.17
C GLY A 296 -4.31 -22.74 7.29
N GLU A 297 -3.33 -22.24 8.05
CA GLU A 297 -3.56 -21.24 9.08
C GLU A 297 -4.04 -19.90 8.49
N ALA A 298 -3.45 -19.49 7.37
CA ALA A 298 -3.89 -18.28 6.67
C ALA A 298 -5.38 -18.38 6.27
N ALA A 299 -5.84 -19.52 5.76
CA ALA A 299 -7.24 -19.74 5.40
C ALA A 299 -8.20 -19.66 6.59
N VAL A 300 -7.81 -20.23 7.74
CA VAL A 300 -8.62 -20.16 8.98
C VAL A 300 -8.77 -18.70 9.43
N MET A 301 -7.66 -17.96 9.44
CA MET A 301 -7.63 -16.52 9.75
C MET A 301 -8.49 -15.72 8.77
N LEU A 302 -8.29 -15.97 7.46
CA LEU A 302 -9.15 -15.78 6.27
C LEU A 302 -10.65 -15.67 6.56
N ARG A 303 -11.18 -16.70 7.20
CA ARG A 303 -12.62 -16.81 7.45
C ARG A 303 -13.05 -16.24 8.77
N ALA A 304 -12.21 -16.37 9.80
CA ALA A 304 -12.52 -15.86 11.12
C ALA A 304 -12.77 -14.35 11.12
N THR A 305 -12.03 -13.62 10.28
CA THR A 305 -12.09 -12.17 10.22
C THR A 305 -13.04 -11.66 9.12
N ALA A 306 -13.42 -12.47 8.12
CA ALA A 306 -14.32 -12.04 7.03
C ALA A 306 -15.66 -11.43 7.49
N PRO A 307 -16.35 -11.95 8.53
CA PRO A 307 -17.57 -11.34 9.05
C PRO A 307 -17.41 -9.91 9.53
N ASN A 308 -16.21 -9.51 9.98
CA ASN A 308 -15.94 -8.17 10.50
C ASN A 308 -15.91 -7.10 9.39
N TRP A 309 -15.85 -7.52 8.13
CA TRP A 309 -15.79 -6.63 6.97
C TRP A 309 -17.15 -6.36 6.33
N ARG A 310 -18.24 -6.82 6.97
CA ARG A 310 -19.60 -6.56 6.52
C ARG A 310 -19.93 -5.07 6.71
N VAL A 311 -20.37 -4.44 5.63
CA VAL A 311 -20.87 -3.06 5.66
C VAL A 311 -22.13 -3.01 6.55
N PRO A 312 -22.19 -2.15 7.59
CA PRO A 312 -23.37 -2.04 8.43
C PRO A 312 -24.61 -1.66 7.60
N THR A 313 -25.70 -2.41 7.78
CA THR A 313 -26.98 -2.06 7.15
C THR A 313 -27.71 -1.02 8.01
N VAL A 314 -28.46 -0.11 7.39
CA VAL A 314 -29.19 1.01 8.04
C VAL A 314 -30.04 0.56 9.25
N GLU A 315 -30.52 -0.68 9.27
CA GLU A 315 -31.30 -1.25 10.39
C GLU A 315 -30.48 -1.49 11.67
N GLN A 316 -29.16 -1.69 11.57
CA GLN A 316 -28.29 -1.92 12.72
C GLN A 316 -27.97 -0.63 13.49
N GLU A 317 -28.04 0.55 12.86
CA GLU A 317 -27.78 1.85 13.52
C GLU A 317 -28.89 2.23 14.53
N GLN A 318 -30.09 1.65 14.45
CA GLN A 318 -31.22 1.95 15.34
C GLN A 318 -31.29 1.06 16.60
N THR A 319 -30.56 -0.06 16.65
CA THR A 319 -30.62 -1.04 17.76
C THR A 319 -29.47 -0.95 18.78
N VAL A 320 -28.45 -0.12 18.55
CA VAL A 320 -27.25 -0.03 19.44
C VAL A 320 -27.53 0.75 20.74
N GLY A 321 -28.79 1.16 20.99
CA GLY A 321 -29.15 1.90 22.19
C GLY A 321 -29.11 1.11 23.50
N ASP A 322 -29.09 -0.23 23.51
CA ASP A 322 -29.24 -0.95 24.78
C ASP A 322 -28.83 -2.45 24.77
N VAL A 323 -27.65 -2.83 24.27
CA VAL A 323 -27.04 -4.12 24.66
C VAL A 323 -25.51 -4.03 24.63
N SER A 324 -24.90 -4.20 25.79
CA SER A 324 -23.45 -4.36 26.01
C SER A 324 -22.97 -5.71 25.47
N ALA A 325 -22.79 -5.80 24.16
CA ALA A 325 -21.77 -6.65 23.55
C ALA A 325 -20.42 -5.92 23.65
N PRO A 326 -19.25 -6.59 23.52
CA PRO A 326 -17.98 -5.91 23.28
C PRO A 326 -18.03 -5.33 21.86
N ALA A 327 -18.87 -4.31 21.71
CA ALA A 327 -19.11 -3.57 20.50
C ALA A 327 -17.91 -2.66 20.30
N TRP A 328 -17.45 -2.66 19.07
CA TRP A 328 -16.42 -1.79 18.57
C TRP A 328 -16.83 -0.36 18.93
N ASN A 329 -16.00 0.36 19.69
CA ASN A 329 -16.15 1.79 19.84
C ASN A 329 -15.77 2.46 18.51
N CYS A 330 -16.59 2.26 17.49
CA CYS A 330 -16.59 3.07 16.28
C CYS A 330 -17.31 4.36 16.63
N ASP A 331 -16.55 5.41 16.94
CA ASP A 331 -17.08 6.76 16.86
C ASP A 331 -17.25 7.09 15.36
N ILE A 332 -18.45 6.86 14.82
CA ILE A 332 -18.79 6.93 13.39
C ILE A 332 -18.61 8.36 12.82
N GLY A 333 -18.36 9.36 13.67
CA GLY A 333 -18.07 10.76 13.26
C GLY A 333 -16.64 11.24 13.52
N GLY A 334 -15.73 10.38 14.00
CA GLY A 334 -14.38 10.75 14.41
C GLY A 334 -13.30 10.40 13.40
N ASP A 335 -12.26 11.23 13.37
CA ASP A 335 -11.05 11.13 12.55
C ASP A 335 -10.54 9.66 12.44
N PHE A 336 -10.66 9.05 11.25
CA PHE A 336 -10.12 7.73 10.95
C PHE A 336 -8.61 7.81 10.90
N SER A 337 -7.99 7.90 12.08
CA SER A 337 -6.55 7.89 12.22
C SER A 337 -6.02 6.56 11.64
N LEU A 338 -4.99 6.68 10.81
CA LEU A 338 -4.27 5.57 10.16
C LEU A 338 -3.83 4.47 11.17
N THR A 339 -3.76 4.85 12.45
CA THR A 339 -3.34 4.07 13.60
C THR A 339 -4.38 3.06 14.09
N ASP A 340 -5.68 3.39 14.12
CA ASP A 340 -6.69 2.57 14.81
C ASP A 340 -7.08 1.31 14.03
N PHE A 341 -7.15 1.37 12.71
CA PHE A 341 -7.45 0.17 11.89
C PHE A 341 -6.27 -0.82 11.81
N ALA A 342 -5.05 -0.36 12.14
CA ALA A 342 -3.85 -1.18 12.02
C ALA A 342 -3.67 -2.16 13.20
N ASP A 343 -4.44 -1.98 14.28
CA ASP A 343 -4.53 -2.94 15.38
C ASP A 343 -5.41 -4.16 15.02
N ASP A 344 -6.33 -4.00 14.05
CA ASP A 344 -7.33 -5.01 13.65
C ASP A 344 -7.03 -5.73 12.32
N PHE A 345 -5.84 -5.53 11.77
CA PHE A 345 -5.40 -6.25 10.59
C PHE A 345 -5.20 -7.74 10.94
N TRP A 346 -5.69 -8.65 10.09
CA TRP A 346 -5.74 -10.14 10.17
C TRP A 346 -4.69 -10.88 11.02
N LEU A 347 -3.53 -10.28 11.25
CA LEU A 347 -2.44 -10.75 12.10
C LEU A 347 -2.72 -10.67 13.62
N SER A 348 -3.84 -10.11 14.08
CA SER A 348 -4.23 -10.03 15.50
C SER A 348 -4.93 -11.30 16.02
N GLY A 349 -4.51 -12.47 15.56
CA GLY A 349 -4.87 -13.74 16.21
C GLY A 349 -4.11 -13.91 17.53
N PRO A 350 -4.78 -14.24 18.66
CA PRO A 350 -4.11 -14.49 19.92
C PRO A 350 -3.53 -15.91 19.92
N MET A 351 -2.23 -16.06 19.73
CA MET A 351 -1.51 -17.23 20.20
C MET A 351 -0.54 -16.78 21.28
N ASN A 352 -1.02 -16.81 22.53
CA ASN A 352 -0.20 -16.73 23.72
C ASN A 352 0.66 -17.99 23.79
N PHE A 353 1.98 -17.84 23.70
CA PHE A 353 2.95 -18.67 24.43
C PHE A 353 4.14 -17.82 24.85
#